data_AF-A0A9X1MCK9-F1
#
_entry.id   AF-A0A9X1MCK9-F1
#
_cell.length_a   1.000
_cell.length_b   1.000
_cell.length_c   1.000
_cell.angle_alpha   90.00
_cell.angle_beta   90.00
_cell.angle_gamma   90.00
#
_symmetry.space_group_name_H-M   'P 1'
#
loop_
_entity.id
_entity.type
_entity.pdbx_description
1 polymer ?
#
loop_
_entity_poly.entity_id
_entity_poly.type
_entity_poly.pdbx_seq_one_letter_code
_entity_poly.pdbx_strand_id
1 'polypeptide(L)' 'MDPITSPGDELAGRLRAIREDEHQDPSRRALTNRELAAYVGTTAVLCLLGLLVMVL' A
#
# COMPACT_ATOMS: atom_id res chain seq x y z
N MET A 1 18.50 36.34 11.55
CA MET A 1 17.17 36.97 11.47
C MET A 1 16.30 35.92 10.83
N ASP A 2 15.78 35.00 11.65
CA ASP A 2 15.09 33.82 11.16
C ASP A 2 13.73 34.27 10.62
N PRO A 3 13.37 33.92 9.37
CA PRO A 3 12.07 34.29 8.83
C PRO A 3 11.00 33.61 9.69
N ILE A 4 10.12 34.42 10.29
CA ILE A 4 8.92 33.93 10.99
C ILE A 4 8.02 33.30 9.92
N THR A 5 8.22 32.01 9.65
CA THR A 5 7.27 31.22 8.88
C THR A 5 5.97 31.18 9.68
N SER A 6 4.89 31.70 9.10
CA SER A 6 3.57 31.63 9.70
C SER A 6 3.25 30.16 10.01
N PRO A 7 2.57 29.82 11.13
CA PRO A 7 2.09 28.47 11.40
C PRO A 7 1.32 27.83 10.23
N GLY A 8 0.69 28.67 9.38
CA GLY A 8 0.03 28.24 8.15
C GLY A 8 1.00 27.75 7.06
N ASP A 9 2.17 28.36 6.94
CA ASP A 9 3.19 27.97 5.96
C ASP A 9 3.85 26.64 6.35
N GLU A 10 4.08 26.45 7.64
CA GLU A 10 4.63 25.18 8.16
C GLU A 10 3.63 24.03 7.97
N LEU A 11 2.35 24.25 8.28
CA LEU A 11 1.30 23.26 8.06
C LEU A 11 1.14 22.92 6.56
N ALA A 12 1.18 23.94 5.69
CA ALA A 12 1.12 23.75 4.24
C ALA A 12 2.32 22.94 3.72
N GLY A 13 3.52 23.18 4.25
CA GLY A 13 4.72 22.40 3.94
C GLY A 13 4.57 20.93 4.35
N ARG A 14 4.10 20.67 5.57
CA ARG A 14 3.88 19.30 6.08
C ARG A 14 2.81 18.55 5.29
N LEU A 15 1.70 19.20 4.96
CA LEU A 15 0.64 18.60 4.15
C LEU A 15 1.12 18.24 2.73
N ARG A 16 1.97 19.08 2.14
CA ARG A 16 2.58 18.80 0.83
C ARG A 16 3.52 17.61 0.89
N ALA A 17 4.33 17.50 1.95
CA ALA A 17 5.22 16.36 2.16
C ALA A 17 4.43 15.05 2.32
N ILE A 18 3.39 15.03 3.16
CA ILE A 18 2.53 13.86 3.35
C ILE A 18 1.87 13.43 2.04
N ARG A 19 1.35 14.39 1.25
CA ARG A 19 0.73 14.08 -0.04
C ARG A 19 1.73 13.45 -1.01
N GLU A 20 2.95 13.95 -1.05
CA GLU A 20 4.01 13.40 -1.91
C GLU A 20 4.40 12.00 -1.46
N ASP A 21 4.63 11.80 -0.15
CA ASP A 21 4.96 10.51 0.43
C ASP A 21 3.85 9.47 0.20
N GLU A 22 2.58 9.85 0.39
CA GLU A 22 1.43 8.97 0.11
C GLU A 22 1.28 8.64 -1.38
N HIS A 23 1.65 9.55 -2.27
CA HIS A 23 1.61 9.30 -3.71
C HIS A 23 2.71 8.34 -4.15
N GLN A 24 3.87 8.41 -3.49
CA GLN A 24 5.02 7.55 -3.75
C GLN A 24 4.95 6.22 -3.00
N ASP A 25 3.97 6.02 -2.12
CA ASP A 25 3.81 4.78 -1.36
C ASP A 25 3.47 3.59 -2.30
N PRO A 26 4.41 2.64 -2.50
CA PRO A 26 4.20 1.51 -3.39
C PRO A 26 3.08 0.58 -2.93
N SER A 27 2.69 0.62 -1.65
CA SER A 27 1.58 -0.17 -1.11
C SER A 27 0.20 0.32 -1.57
N ARG A 28 0.10 1.61 -1.95
CA ARG A 28 -1.12 2.22 -2.49
C ARG A 28 -1.26 2.04 -4.00
N ARG A 29 -0.24 1.49 -4.67
CA ARG A 29 -0.30 1.19 -6.10
C ARG A 29 -1.39 0.15 -6.37
N ALA A 30 -2.23 0.42 -7.35
CA ALA A 30 -3.17 -0.59 -7.84
C ALA A 30 -2.41 -1.85 -8.29
N LEU A 31 -2.86 -3.01 -7.79
CA LEU A 31 -2.33 -4.29 -8.21
C LEU A 31 -2.59 -4.48 -9.71
N THR A 32 -1.57 -4.94 -10.42
CA THR A 32 -1.74 -5.36 -11.81
C THR A 32 -2.59 -6.63 -11.86
N ASN A 33 -3.29 -6.86 -12.97
CA ASN A 33 -4.08 -8.09 -13.17
C ASN A 33 -3.24 -9.36 -12.96
N ARG A 34 -1.94 -9.30 -13.28
CA ARG A 34 -1.00 -10.41 -13.07
C ARG A 34 -0.72 -10.65 -11.59
N GLU A 35 -0.45 -9.60 -10.82
CA GLU A 35 -0.21 -9.69 -9.37
C GLU A 35 -1.46 -10.21 -8.65
N LEU A 36 -2.64 -9.72 -9.06
CA LEU A 36 -3.93 -10.18 -8.54
C LEU A 36 -4.18 -11.66 -8.86
N ALA A 37 -3.94 -12.08 -10.10
CA ALA A 37 -4.10 -13.48 -10.51
C ALA A 37 -3.16 -14.42 -9.74
N ALA A 38 -1.91 -13.99 -9.51
CA ALA A 38 -0.96 -14.76 -8.72
C ALA A 38 -1.42 -14.93 -7.27
N TYR A 39 -1.88 -13.84 -6.63
CA TYR A 39 -2.39 -13.88 -5.25
C TYR A 39 -3.61 -14.81 -5.10
N VAL A 40 -4.58 -14.70 -6.02
CA VAL A 40 -5.77 -15.56 -6.00
C VAL A 40 -5.38 -17.01 -6.27
N GLY A 41 -4.49 -17.25 -7.23
CA GLY A 41 -4.01 -18.59 -7.57
C GLY A 41 -3.29 -19.28 -6.40
N THR A 42 -2.37 -18.59 -5.72
CA THR A 42 -1.67 -19.16 -4.56
C THR A 42 -2.64 -19.44 -3.41
N THR A 43 -3.58 -18.54 -3.16
CA THR A 43 -4.61 -18.74 -2.13
C THR A 43 -5.47 -19.97 -2.43
N ALA A 44 -5.92 -20.13 -3.68
CA ALA A 44 -6.70 -21.29 -4.09
C ALA A 44 -5.93 -22.60 -3.92
N VAL A 45 -4.65 -22.64 -4.29
CA VAL A 45 -3.77 -23.82 -4.11
C VAL A 45 -3.64 -24.18 -2.62
N LEU A 46 -3.43 -23.19 -1.74
CA LEU A 46 -3.35 -23.42 -0.30
C LEU A 46 -4.66 -24.00 0.26
N CYS A 47 -5.81 -23.48 -0.16
CA CYS A 47 -7.11 -24.02 0.23
C CYS A 47 -7.29 -25.47 -0.23
N LEU A 48 -6.93 -25.79 -1.48
CA LEU A 48 -7.03 -27.15 -2.00
C LEU A 48 -6.09 -28.12 -1.28
N LEU A 49 -4.87 -27.69 -0.95
CA LEU A 49 -3.94 -28.49 -0.13
C LEU A 49 -4.48 -28.73 1.27
N GLY A 50 -5.07 -27.72 1.91
CA GLY A 50 -5.72 -27.87 3.21
C GLY A 50 -6.87 -28.88 3.17
N LEU A 51 -7.72 -28.81 2.14
CA LEU A 51 -8.78 -29.79 1.92
C LEU A 51 -8.24 -31.20 1.70
N LEU A 52 -7.18 -31.33 0.90
CA LEU A 52 -6.53 -32.61 0.66
C LEU A 52 -6.04 -33.24 1.97
N VAL A 53 -5.39 -32.46 2.83
CA VAL A 53 -4.93 -32.92 4.16
C VAL A 53 -6.08 -33.34 5.06
N MET A 54 -7.26 -32.72 4.97
CA MET A 54 -8.42 -33.14 5.78
C MET A 54 -9.04 -34.46 5.31
N VAL A 55 -8.88 -34.80 4.03
CA VAL A 55 -9.47 -36.01 3.43
C VAL A 55 -8.57 -37.24 3.58
N LEU A 56 -7.26 -37.03 3.71
CA LEU A 56 -6.22 -38.06 3.83
C LEU A 56 -6.03 -38.50 5.29
#